data_AF-A0A2M6URV8-F1
#
_entry.id   AF-A0A2M6URV8-F1
#
_cell.length_a   1.000
_cell.length_b   1.000
_cell.length_c   1.000
_cell.angle_alpha   90.00
_cell.angle_beta   90.00
_cell.angle_gamma   90.00
#
_symmetry.space_group_name_H-M   'P 1'
#
loop_
_entity.id
_entity.type
_entity.pdbx_description
1 polymer ?
#
loop_
_entity_poly.entity_id
_entity_poly.type
_entity_poly.pdbx_seq_one_letter_code
_entity_poly.pdbx_strand_id
1 'polypeptide(L)' 'MMKKVFLFLMLANFLGADSVLAAGCAEVGKTVATQEKGVLVRSKLVVHDGKGMCEIVVVVPARNGEKLRRVEFSVPAD' A
#
# COMPACT_ATOMS: atom_id res chain seq x y z
N MET A 1 -41.13 -9.73 -4.31
CA MET A 1 -39.89 -9.30 -5.00
C MET A 1 -38.99 -8.40 -4.16
N MET A 2 -39.50 -7.55 -3.27
CA MET A 2 -38.69 -6.60 -2.47
C MET A 2 -37.69 -7.23 -1.49
N LYS A 3 -37.99 -8.41 -0.94
CA LYS A 3 -37.12 -9.09 0.05
C LYS A 3 -35.79 -9.58 -0.54
N LYS A 4 -35.76 -9.91 -1.84
CA LYS A 4 -34.52 -10.29 -2.57
C LYS A 4 -33.65 -9.08 -2.86
N VAL A 5 -34.25 -7.93 -3.17
CA VAL A 5 -33.54 -6.65 -3.38
C VAL A 5 -32.90 -6.17 -2.08
N PHE A 6 -33.63 -6.26 -0.96
CA PHE A 6 -33.11 -5.93 0.37
C PHE A 6 -31.93 -6.83 0.79
N LEU A 7 -32.01 -8.13 0.48
CA LEU A 7 -30.93 -9.07 0.76
C LEU A 7 -29.67 -8.75 -0.08
N PHE A 8 -29.86 -8.30 -1.32
CA PHE A 8 -28.77 -7.91 -2.22
C PHE A 8 -28.06 -6.62 -1.75
N LEU A 9 -28.81 -5.64 -1.22
CA LEU A 9 -28.24 -4.41 -0.68
C LEU A 9 -27.40 -4.63 0.61
N MET A 10 -27.80 -5.57 1.46
CA MET A 10 -27.06 -5.88 2.69
C MET A 10 -25.71 -6.54 2.43
N LEU A 11 -25.62 -7.42 1.42
CA LEU A 11 -24.37 -8.07 1.02
C LEU A 11 -23.34 -7.11 0.39
N ALA A 12 -23.79 -6.05 -0.29
CA ALA A 12 -22.90 -5.08 -0.92
C ALA A 12 -22.15 -4.18 0.08
N ASN A 13 -22.70 -3.97 1.28
CA ASN A 13 -22.11 -3.07 2.28
C ASN A 13 -20.97 -3.70 3.09
N PHE A 14 -20.80 -5.03 3.05
CA PHE A 14 -19.79 -5.72 3.87
C PHE A 14 -18.41 -5.85 3.21
N LEU A 15 -18.29 -5.51 1.91
CA LEU A 15 -17.07 -5.73 1.11
C LEU A 15 -16.16 -4.50 0.98
N GLY A 16 -16.50 -3.37 1.63
CA GLY A 16 -15.87 -2.08 1.33
C GLY A 16 -14.76 -1.59 2.27
N ALA A 17 -14.55 -2.19 3.45
CA ALA A 17 -13.79 -1.55 4.52
C ALA A 17 -12.25 -1.80 4.49
N ASP A 18 -11.79 -2.90 3.92
CA ASP A 18 -10.36 -3.28 3.97
C ASP A 18 -9.48 -2.57 2.92
N SER A 19 -10.10 -1.92 1.93
CA SER A 19 -9.41 -1.32 0.78
C SER A 19 -8.73 0.02 1.10
N VAL A 20 -9.17 0.71 2.16
CA VAL A 20 -8.71 2.09 2.45
C VAL A 20 -7.26 2.11 2.93
N LEU A 21 -6.87 1.17 3.79
CA LEU A 21 -5.50 1.09 4.32
C LEU A 21 -4.50 0.63 3.25
N ALA A 22 -4.92 -0.27 2.36
CA ALA A 22 -4.09 -0.74 1.25
C ALA A 22 -3.86 0.37 0.19
N ALA A 23 -4.88 1.19 -0.08
CA ALA A 23 -4.76 2.34 -0.98
C ALA A 23 -3.78 3.39 -0.44
N GLY A 24 -3.81 3.67 0.87
CA GLY A 24 -2.90 4.61 1.52
C GLY A 24 -1.42 4.23 1.36
N CYS A 25 -1.06 2.95 1.56
CA CYS A 25 0.33 2.51 1.41
C CYS A 25 0.88 2.67 -0.02
N ALA A 26 0.04 2.58 -1.04
CA ALA A 26 0.45 2.77 -2.42
C ALA A 26 0.81 4.24 -2.72
N GLU A 27 0.03 5.17 -2.17
CA GLU A 27 0.24 6.61 -2.34
C GLU A 27 1.46 7.11 -1.56
N VAL A 28 1.61 6.63 -0.32
CA VAL A 28 2.83 6.85 0.49
C VAL A 28 4.04 6.26 -0.23
N GLY A 29 3.95 5.02 -0.72
CA GLY A 29 5.03 4.36 -1.45
C GLY A 29 5.46 5.12 -2.69
N LYS A 30 4.51 5.70 -3.44
CA LYS A 30 4.81 6.53 -4.61
C LYS A 30 5.57 7.80 -4.22
N THR A 31 5.18 8.42 -3.11
CA THR A 31 5.86 9.60 -2.57
C THR A 31 7.30 9.26 -2.16
N VAL A 32 7.51 8.18 -1.41
CA VAL A 32 8.84 7.72 -0.98
C VAL A 32 9.72 7.39 -2.19
N ALA A 33 9.20 6.66 -3.18
CA ALA A 33 9.96 6.35 -4.39
C ALA A 33 10.40 7.59 -5.16
N THR A 34 9.55 8.63 -5.21
CA THR A 34 9.87 9.90 -5.86
C THR A 34 10.98 10.64 -5.11
N GLN A 35 10.94 10.66 -3.77
CA GLN A 35 11.97 11.28 -2.94
C GLN A 35 13.33 10.61 -3.13
N GLU A 36 13.36 9.28 -3.17
CA GLU A 36 14.56 8.48 -3.39
C GLU A 36 15.04 8.46 -4.86
N LYS A 37 14.34 9.17 -5.76
CA LYS A 37 14.60 9.16 -7.22
C LYS A 37 14.64 7.73 -7.79
N GLY A 38 13.86 6.84 -7.18
CA GLY A 38 13.79 5.42 -7.49
C GLY A 38 12.43 5.03 -8.05
N VAL A 39 12.25 3.72 -8.21
CA VAL A 39 11.01 3.11 -8.69
C VAL A 39 10.39 2.31 -7.56
N LEU A 40 9.10 2.56 -7.30
CA LEU A 40 8.32 1.77 -6.37
C LEU A 40 8.14 0.36 -6.95
N VAL A 41 8.69 -0.65 -6.27
CA VAL A 41 8.56 -2.06 -6.67
C VAL A 41 7.44 -2.74 -5.92
N ARG A 42 7.26 -2.39 -4.64
CA ARG A 42 6.25 -2.98 -3.78
C ARG A 42 5.80 -1.96 -2.74
N SER A 43 4.50 -1.93 -2.49
CA SER A 43 3.92 -1.35 -1.28
C SER A 43 2.94 -2.37 -0.73
N LYS A 44 3.05 -2.70 0.56
CA LYS A 44 2.18 -3.69 1.20
C LYS A 44 1.88 -3.24 2.62
N LEU A 45 0.61 -3.38 3.01
CA LEU A 45 0.22 -3.28 4.41
C LEU A 45 0.61 -4.57 5.15
N VAL A 46 1.37 -4.43 6.22
CA VAL A 46 1.86 -5.50 7.09
C VAL A 46 1.54 -5.10 8.52
N VAL A 47 1.02 -6.04 9.32
CA VAL A 47 0.81 -5.78 10.75
C VAL A 47 2.08 -6.16 11.50
N HIS A 48 2.66 -5.22 12.24
CA HIS A 48 3.80 -5.42 13.14
C HIS A 48 3.41 -4.98 14.54
N ASP A 49 3.55 -5.88 15.52
CA ASP A 49 3.20 -5.64 16.93
C ASP A 49 1.79 -5.04 17.13
N GLY A 50 0.82 -5.49 16.33
CA GLY A 50 -0.57 -5.02 16.38
C GLY A 50 -0.81 -3.67 15.69
N LYS A 51 0.21 -3.05 15.10
CA LYS A 51 0.12 -1.81 14.33
C LYS A 51 0.18 -2.09 12.83
N GLY A 52 -0.65 -1.39 12.04
CA GLY A 52 -0.55 -1.42 10.58
C GLY A 52 0.67 -0.64 10.12
N MET A 53 1.57 -1.29 9.40
CA MET A 53 2.77 -0.70 8.82
C MET A 53 2.76 -0.92 7.30
N CYS A 54 3.04 0.12 6.54
CA CYS A 54 3.32 0.04 5.11
C CYS A 54 4.78 -0.35 4.90
N GLU A 55 5.01 -1.56 4.43
CA GLU A 55 6.29 -2.01 3.91
C GLU A 55 6.40 -1.56 2.45
N ILE A 56 7.39 -0.70 2.18
CA ILE A 56 7.61 -0.06 0.88
C ILE A 56 8.99 -0.45 0.40
N VAL A 57 9.06 -0.97 -0.82
CA VAL A 57 10.32 -1.33 -1.47
C VAL A 57 10.53 -0.41 -2.66
N VAL A 58 11.63 0.34 -2.59
CA VAL A 58 12.09 1.21 -3.68
C VAL A 58 13.38 0.65 -4.26
N VAL A 59 13.45 0.58 -5.58
CA VAL A 59 14.70 0.30 -6.28
C VAL A 59 15.24 1.61 -6.85
N VAL A 60 16.40 2.03 -6.35
CA VAL A 60 17.12 3.20 -6.83
C VAL A 60 18.07 2.74 -7.94
N PRO A 61 17.84 3.17 -9.19
CA PRO A 61 18.67 2.77 -10.31
C PRO A 61 20.10 3.30 -10.15
N ALA A 62 21.06 2.50 -10.59
CA ALA A 62 22.45 2.91 -10.73
C ALA A 62 22.54 4.16 -11.61
N ARG A 63 23.09 5.25 -11.08
CA ARG A 63 23.49 6.43 -11.86
C ARG A 63 24.97 6.73 -11.60
N ASN A 64 25.67 7.25 -12.60
CA ASN A 64 27.06 7.71 -12.48
C ASN A 64 28.05 6.65 -11.93
N GLY A 65 27.86 5.38 -12.27
CA GLY A 65 28.73 4.29 -11.80
C GLY A 65 28.41 3.76 -10.40
N GLU A 66 27.36 4.27 -9.74
CA GLU A 66 26.88 3.70 -8.48
C GLU A 66 26.19 2.35 -8.67
N LYS A 67 26.19 1.51 -7.64
CA LYS A 67 25.51 0.21 -7.67
C LYS A 67 24.00 0.40 -7.49
N LEU A 68 23.22 -0.48 -8.11
CA LEU A 68 21.78 -0.60 -7.86
C LEU A 68 21.53 -0.79 -6.36
N ARG A 69 20.62 0.00 -5.79
CA ARG A 69 20.24 -0.11 -4.37
C ARG A 69 18.77 -0.46 -4.27
N ARG A 70 18.47 -1.49 -3.46
CA ARG A 70 17.11 -1.81 -3.05
C ARG A 70 16.97 -1.33 -1.61
N VAL A 71 16.07 -0.39 -1.39
CA VAL A 71 15.84 0.24 -0.10
C VAL A 71 14.44 -0.14 0.36
N GLU A 72 14.34 -0.61 1.59
CA GLU A 72 13.08 -1.01 2.20
C GLU A 72 12.74 -0.01 3.31
N PHE A 73 11.51 0.50 3.27
CA PHE A 73 10.98 1.46 4.21
C PHE A 73 9.80 0.84 4.94
N SER A 74 9.73 1.09 6.25
CA SER A 74 8.58 0.72 7.07
C SER A 74 7.97 2.00 7.62
N VAL A 75 6.76 2.33 7.15
CA VAL A 75 6.05 3.56 7.51
C VAL A 75 4.75 3.18 8.22
N PRO A 76 4.34 3.84 9.32
CA PRO A 76 3.03 3.59 9.93
C PRO A 76 1.89 3.85 8.94
N ALA A 77 0.85 3.01 8.97
CA ALA A 77 -0.35 3.15 8.14
C ALA A 77 -1.49 3.91 8.84
N ASP A 78 -1.17 4.59 9.95
CA ASP A 78 -2.09 5.30 10.85
C ASP A 78 -2.70 6.57 10.21
#